data_AF-A0A947IYC3-F1
#
_entry.id   AF-A0A947IYC3-F1
#
_cell.length_a   1.000
_cell.length_b   1.000
_cell.length_c   1.000
_cell.angle_alpha   90.00
_cell.angle_beta   90.00
_cell.angle_gamma   90.00
#
_symmetry.space_group_name_H-M   'P 1'
#
loop_
_entity.id
_entity.type
_entity.pdbx_description
1 polymer ?
#
loop_
_entity_poly.entity_id
_entity_poly.type
_entity_poly.pdbx_seq_one_letter_code
_entity_poly.pdbx_strand_id
1 'polypeptide(L)'
;MLHAISRARNVSLEKALEILEKTDIDITWADKKNMDLFQSLVPHLRDWITDITKLFTCFGMDYKLNKRNYSRLILCGQGGCVNKLNKFIGNQLGIKCNRFILPVSRNVETYDYDTLLEKSPLFMSSVGAIMEKFSEEEEGEKLNFKTGFWSGILGR
;
A
#
# COMPACT_ATOMS: atom_id res chain seq x y z
N MET A 1 -4.46 -12.76 -8.40
CA MET A 1 -4.79 -13.07 -6.99
C MET A 1 -6.23 -13.55 -6.82
N LEU A 2 -7.25 -12.75 -7.18
CA LEU A 2 -8.66 -13.15 -7.03
C LEU A 2 -9.02 -14.47 -7.73
N HIS A 3 -8.56 -14.68 -8.98
CA HIS A 3 -8.73 -15.96 -9.67
C HIS A 3 -8.08 -17.14 -8.95
N ALA A 4 -6.94 -16.93 -8.28
CA ALA A 4 -6.26 -17.97 -7.52
C ALA A 4 -7.07 -18.36 -6.28
N ILE A 5 -7.60 -17.37 -5.55
CA ILE A 5 -8.50 -17.59 -4.40
C ILE A 5 -9.79 -18.27 -4.84
N SER A 6 -10.41 -17.78 -5.92
CA SER A 6 -11.62 -18.35 -6.50
C SER A 6 -11.44 -19.82 -6.86
N ARG A 7 -10.33 -20.19 -7.51
CA ARG A 7 -10.01 -21.61 -7.82
C ARG A 7 -9.70 -22.43 -6.57
N ALA A 8 -8.87 -21.90 -5.67
CA ALA A 8 -8.45 -22.62 -4.45
C ALA A 8 -9.61 -22.89 -3.48
N ARG A 9 -10.60 -22.00 -3.44
CA ARG A 9 -11.77 -22.11 -2.54
C ARG A 9 -13.05 -22.54 -3.26
N ASN A 10 -13.00 -22.71 -4.58
CA ASN A 10 -14.17 -22.97 -5.44
C ASN A 10 -15.33 -21.99 -5.19
N VAL A 11 -15.03 -20.69 -5.28
CA VAL A 11 -15.99 -19.59 -5.03
C VAL A 11 -16.01 -18.59 -6.19
N SER A 12 -17.05 -17.75 -6.28
CA SER A 12 -17.11 -16.67 -7.27
C SER A 12 -15.99 -15.63 -7.05
N LEU A 13 -15.75 -14.77 -8.05
CA LEU A 13 -14.74 -13.71 -7.93
C LEU A 13 -15.12 -12.67 -6.87
N GLU A 14 -16.41 -12.37 -6.73
CA GLU A 14 -16.94 -11.48 -5.69
C GLU A 14 -16.65 -12.07 -4.30
N LYS A 15 -16.91 -13.37 -4.14
CA LYS A 15 -16.62 -14.03 -2.87
C LYS A 15 -15.12 -14.16 -2.60
N ALA A 16 -14.32 -14.36 -3.63
CA ALA A 16 -12.86 -14.32 -3.54
C ALA A 16 -12.34 -12.94 -3.11
N LEU A 17 -12.98 -11.87 -3.58
CA LEU A 17 -12.67 -10.49 -3.17
C LEU A 17 -13.04 -10.28 -1.69
N GLU A 18 -14.22 -10.70 -1.26
CA GLU A 18 -14.60 -10.65 0.16
C GLU A 18 -13.60 -11.42 1.04
N ILE A 19 -13.15 -12.60 0.59
CA ILE A 19 -12.13 -13.38 1.30
C ILE A 19 -10.81 -12.59 1.37
N LEU A 20 -10.36 -12.00 0.27
CA LEU A 20 -9.12 -11.23 0.25
C LEU A 20 -9.18 -9.98 1.15
N GLU A 21 -10.32 -9.30 1.20
CA GLU A 21 -10.53 -8.10 2.00
C GLU A 21 -10.76 -8.40 3.49
N LYS A 22 -11.56 -9.42 3.82
CA LYS A 22 -11.97 -9.73 5.20
C LYS A 22 -11.05 -10.69 5.92
N THR A 23 -10.24 -11.46 5.21
CA THR A 23 -9.37 -12.43 5.87
C THR A 23 -8.14 -11.70 6.39
N ASP A 24 -7.96 -11.71 7.71
CA ASP A 24 -6.72 -11.32 8.39
C ASP A 24 -5.65 -12.38 8.12
N ILE A 25 -5.36 -12.64 6.85
CA ILE A 25 -4.25 -13.52 6.46
C ILE A 25 -3.01 -12.74 6.79
N ASP A 26 -2.40 -13.10 7.91
CA ASP A 26 -1.01 -12.77 8.09
C ASP A 26 -0.21 -13.56 7.06
N ILE A 27 0.08 -12.94 5.92
CA ILE A 27 0.95 -13.53 4.91
C ILE A 27 2.42 -13.65 5.39
N THR A 28 2.70 -13.36 6.65
CA THR A 28 3.96 -13.74 7.32
C THR A 28 3.80 -14.95 8.26
N TRP A 29 2.57 -15.36 8.57
CA TRP A 29 2.26 -16.48 9.46
C TRP A 29 0.89 -17.11 9.14
N ALA A 30 0.86 -18.32 8.59
CA ALA A 30 -0.38 -19.05 8.35
C ALA A 30 -0.69 -20.01 9.52
N ASP A 31 -1.83 -19.80 10.18
CA ASP A 31 -2.42 -20.83 11.03
C ASP A 31 -2.91 -22.02 10.18
N LYS A 32 -3.18 -23.18 10.82
CA LYS A 32 -3.68 -24.37 10.12
C LYS A 32 -4.96 -24.11 9.29
N LYS A 33 -5.76 -23.12 9.69
CA LYS A 33 -7.04 -22.76 9.04
C LYS A 33 -6.84 -22.01 7.72
N ASN A 34 -5.77 -21.22 7.62
CA ASN A 34 -5.48 -20.39 6.45
C ASN A 34 -4.31 -20.90 5.60
N MET A 35 -3.71 -22.05 5.94
CA MET A 35 -2.56 -22.62 5.23
C MET A 35 -2.81 -22.82 3.73
N ASP A 36 -3.96 -23.37 3.32
CA ASP A 36 -4.27 -23.62 1.91
C ASP A 36 -4.37 -22.32 1.09
N LEU A 37 -4.98 -21.30 1.70
CA LEU A 37 -5.11 -19.98 1.10
C LEU A 37 -3.76 -19.27 1.04
N PHE A 38 -2.95 -19.39 2.08
CA PHE A 38 -1.58 -18.90 2.10
C PHE A 38 -0.72 -19.54 1.00
N GLN A 39 -0.73 -20.87 0.90
CA GLN A 39 -0.01 -21.63 -0.13
C GLN A 39 -0.46 -21.25 -1.54
N SER A 40 -1.74 -20.92 -1.72
CA SER A 40 -2.26 -20.45 -3.00
C SER A 40 -1.82 -19.02 -3.33
N LEU A 41 -1.64 -18.15 -2.33
CA LEU A 41 -1.35 -16.73 -2.52
C LEU A 41 0.16 -16.43 -2.64
N VAL A 42 1.00 -17.11 -1.87
CA VAL A 42 2.44 -16.84 -1.79
C VAL A 42 3.14 -16.88 -3.15
N PRO A 43 2.89 -17.86 -4.05
CA PRO A 43 3.51 -17.87 -5.37
C PRO A 43 3.22 -16.58 -6.16
N HIS A 44 1.96 -16.15 -6.18
CA HIS A 44 1.56 -14.92 -6.86
C HIS A 44 2.16 -13.66 -6.23
N LEU A 45 2.30 -13.64 -4.90
CA LEU A 45 2.97 -12.53 -4.21
C LEU A 45 4.47 -12.47 -4.53
N ARG A 46 5.13 -13.63 -4.67
CA ARG A 46 6.54 -13.70 -5.08
C ARG A 46 6.73 -13.28 -6.53
N ASP A 47 5.81 -13.65 -7.42
CA ASP A 47 5.81 -13.19 -8.81
C ASP A 47 5.70 -11.67 -8.87
N TRP A 48 4.77 -11.08 -8.11
CA TRP A 48 4.65 -9.62 -7.99
C TRP A 48 5.93 -8.94 -7.51
N ILE A 49 6.57 -9.48 -6.46
CA ILE A 49 7.84 -8.93 -5.95
C ILE A 49 8.92 -9.00 -7.03
N THR A 50 8.98 -10.12 -7.77
CA THR A 50 9.93 -10.32 -8.86
C THR A 50 9.70 -9.32 -9.98
N ASP A 51 8.46 -9.13 -10.41
CA ASP A 51 8.09 -8.22 -11.49
C ASP A 51 8.35 -6.76 -11.11
N ILE A 52 8.00 -6.37 -9.89
CA ILE A 52 8.33 -5.04 -9.35
C ILE A 52 9.85 -4.85 -9.35
N THR A 53 10.61 -5.82 -8.83
CA THR A 53 12.08 -5.70 -8.78
C THR A 53 12.67 -5.55 -10.19
N LYS A 54 12.20 -6.38 -11.14
CA LYS A 54 12.62 -6.33 -12.56
C LYS A 54 12.33 -4.97 -13.17
N LEU A 55 11.13 -4.44 -12.99
CA LEU A 55 10.72 -3.13 -13.49
C LEU A 55 11.68 -2.02 -13.03
N PHE A 56 12.06 -2.01 -11.75
CA PHE A 56 13.01 -1.03 -11.24
C PHE A 56 14.42 -1.20 -11.84
N THR A 57 14.84 -2.43 -12.14
CA THR A 57 16.11 -2.67 -12.88
C THR A 57 16.08 -2.13 -14.31
N CYS A 58 14.92 -2.05 -14.97
CA CYS A 58 14.82 -1.52 -16.33
C CYS A 58 15.13 -0.02 -16.41
N PHE A 59 14.99 0.73 -15.32
CA PHE A 59 15.35 2.15 -15.26
C PHE A 59 16.86 2.37 -15.06
N GLY A 60 17.64 1.31 -14.81
CA GLY A 60 19.08 1.37 -14.59
C GLY A 60 19.49 1.12 -13.13
N MET A 61 20.80 0.98 -12.90
CA MET A 61 21.36 0.59 -11.60
C MET A 61 21.07 1.60 -10.48
N ASP A 62 21.02 2.88 -10.82
CA ASP A 62 20.72 3.97 -9.88
C ASP A 62 19.27 3.95 -9.40
N TYR A 63 18.40 3.24 -10.12
CA TYR A 63 16.98 3.09 -9.80
C TYR A 63 16.63 1.70 -9.27
N LYS A 64 17.63 0.86 -8.96
CA LYS A 64 17.36 -0.45 -8.33
C LYS A 64 16.51 -0.28 -7.07
N LEU A 65 15.45 -1.08 -6.93
CA LEU A 65 14.59 -1.05 -5.76
C LEU A 65 15.33 -1.58 -4.52
N ASN A 66 15.90 -0.69 -3.72
CA ASN A 66 16.59 -1.00 -2.48
C ASN A 66 16.58 0.22 -1.54
N LYS A 67 16.97 0.01 -0.27
CA LYS A 67 17.01 1.06 0.77
C LYS A 67 18.03 2.18 0.54
N ARG A 68 19.01 1.99 -0.35
CA ARG A 68 19.99 3.03 -0.73
C ARG A 68 19.35 4.05 -1.68
N ASN A 69 18.50 3.57 -2.59
CA ASN A 69 17.90 4.41 -3.63
C ASN A 69 16.53 4.94 -3.21
N TYR A 70 15.78 4.21 -2.37
CA TYR A 70 14.44 4.57 -1.95
C TYR A 70 14.28 4.47 -0.44
N SER A 71 13.73 5.52 0.17
CA SER A 71 13.44 5.53 1.61
C SER A 71 12.23 4.66 1.97
N ARG A 72 11.21 4.64 1.10
CA ARG A 72 9.95 3.91 1.29
C ARG A 72 9.30 3.51 -0.04
N LEU A 73 8.49 2.46 0.01
CA LEU A 73 7.52 2.06 -1.01
C LEU A 73 6.11 2.38 -0.50
N ILE A 74 5.24 2.90 -1.35
CA ILE A 74 3.85 3.19 -1.02
C ILE A 74 2.94 2.34 -1.92
N LEU A 75 2.10 1.50 -1.31
CA LEU A 75 1.11 0.70 -2.02
C LEU A 75 -0.18 1.49 -2.19
N CYS A 76 -0.64 1.56 -3.43
CA CYS A 76 -1.88 2.20 -3.85
C CYS A 76 -2.80 1.18 -4.54
N GLY A 77 -4.03 1.58 -4.83
CA GLY A 77 -5.05 0.74 -5.45
C GLY A 77 -5.46 -0.44 -4.57
N GLN A 78 -6.11 -1.44 -5.19
CA GLN A 78 -6.61 -2.62 -4.48
C GLN A 78 -5.52 -3.38 -3.70
N GLY A 79 -4.30 -3.43 -4.24
CA GLY A 79 -3.17 -4.07 -3.55
C GLY A 79 -2.85 -3.41 -2.20
N GLY A 80 -2.97 -2.08 -2.09
CA GLY A 80 -2.75 -1.39 -0.82
C GLY A 80 -3.81 -1.69 0.26
N CYS A 81 -4.97 -2.21 -0.14
CA CYS A 81 -6.07 -2.58 0.78
C CYS A 81 -5.89 -3.99 1.36
N VAL A 82 -5.02 -4.82 0.77
CA VAL A 82 -4.79 -6.18 1.27
C VAL A 82 -4.09 -6.12 2.62
N ASN A 83 -4.72 -6.69 3.64
CA ASN A 83 -4.23 -6.64 5.00
C ASN A 83 -2.80 -7.23 5.12
N LYS A 84 -1.93 -6.52 5.84
CA LYS A 84 -0.48 -6.82 6.03
C LYS A 84 0.35 -7.02 4.74
N LEU A 85 -0.19 -6.77 3.54
CA LEU A 85 0.56 -6.90 2.29
C LEU A 85 1.80 -6.02 2.25
N ASN A 86 1.67 -4.79 2.72
CA ASN A 86 2.78 -3.85 2.82
C ASN A 86 3.91 -4.39 3.72
N LYS A 87 3.60 -5.03 4.85
CA LYS A 87 4.62 -5.59 5.75
C LYS A 87 5.39 -6.72 5.06
N PHE A 88 4.70 -7.63 4.38
CA PHE A 88 5.34 -8.72 3.65
C PHE A 88 6.23 -8.23 2.52
N ILE A 89 5.72 -7.36 1.64
CA ILE A 89 6.50 -6.79 0.54
C ILE A 89 7.72 -6.06 1.08
N GLY A 90 7.54 -5.26 2.14
CA GLY A 90 8.64 -4.54 2.77
C GLY A 90 9.72 -5.46 3.34
N ASN A 91 9.32 -6.56 3.99
CA ASN A 91 10.25 -7.57 4.51
C ASN A 91 11.01 -8.29 3.38
N GLN A 92 10.33 -8.64 2.28
CA GLN A 92 10.96 -9.33 1.15
C GLN A 92 11.93 -8.43 0.38
N LEU A 93 11.63 -7.14 0.26
CA LEU A 93 12.47 -6.17 -0.45
C LEU A 93 13.54 -5.50 0.44
N GLY A 94 13.41 -5.59 1.76
CA GLY A 94 14.27 -4.87 2.70
C GLY A 94 14.07 -3.34 2.66
N ILE A 95 12.88 -2.88 2.28
CA ILE A 95 12.52 -1.45 2.18
C ILE A 95 11.25 -1.22 3.02
N LYS A 96 11.16 -0.10 3.72
CA LYS A 96 9.93 0.28 4.42
C LYS A 96 8.78 0.38 3.42
N CYS A 97 7.71 -0.38 3.64
CA CYS A 97 6.56 -0.40 2.75
C CYS A 97 5.28 -0.03 3.52
N ASN A 98 4.62 1.02 3.06
CA ASN A 98 3.42 1.59 3.65
C ASN A 98 2.25 1.47 2.67
N ARG A 99 1.02 1.39 3.18
CA ARG A 99 -0.15 1.67 2.36
C ARG A 99 -0.34 3.18 2.26
N PHE A 100 -0.87 3.66 1.15
CA PHE A 100 -1.30 5.05 1.04
C PHE A 100 -2.40 5.34 2.09
N ILE A 101 -2.31 6.51 2.72
CA ILE A 101 -3.29 6.98 3.70
C ILE A 101 -3.84 8.29 3.15
N LEU A 102 -5.15 8.35 2.99
CA LEU A 102 -5.83 9.55 2.52
C LEU A 102 -5.63 10.66 3.56
N PRO A 103 -5.15 11.86 3.15
CA PRO A 103 -5.15 13.01 4.05
C PRO A 103 -6.59 13.42 4.33
N VAL A 104 -6.99 13.30 5.60
CA VAL A 104 -8.34 13.60 6.08
C VAL A 104 -8.25 14.66 7.18
N SER A 105 -9.12 15.67 7.12
CA SER A 105 -9.22 16.66 8.19
C SER A 105 -9.86 16.01 9.42
N ARG A 106 -9.52 16.51 10.63
CA ARG A 106 -10.02 15.92 11.89
C ARG A 106 -11.51 16.20 12.16
N ASN A 107 -12.15 17.03 11.35
CA ASN A 107 -13.52 17.53 11.59
C ASN A 107 -14.59 16.75 10.81
N VAL A 108 -14.29 15.53 10.36
CA VAL A 108 -15.18 14.80 9.46
C VAL A 108 -16.02 13.81 10.26
N GLU A 109 -17.08 14.32 10.88
CA GLU A 109 -18.14 13.49 11.52
C GLU A 109 -19.03 12.77 10.50
N THR A 110 -18.82 13.02 9.20
CA THR A 110 -19.71 12.60 8.11
C THR A 110 -19.39 11.24 7.49
N TYR A 111 -18.24 10.63 7.78
CA TYR A 111 -17.87 9.34 7.19
C TYR A 111 -17.45 8.32 8.24
N ASP A 112 -17.69 7.04 7.93
CA ASP A 112 -17.03 5.94 8.61
C ASP A 112 -15.51 6.04 8.37
N TYR A 113 -14.83 6.60 9.36
CA TYR A 113 -13.40 6.89 9.33
C TYR A 113 -12.56 5.62 9.17
N ASP A 114 -12.98 4.51 9.77
CA ASP A 114 -12.25 3.25 9.71
C ASP A 114 -12.33 2.64 8.31
N THR A 115 -13.52 2.63 7.71
CA THR A 115 -13.70 2.23 6.30
C THR A 115 -12.92 3.14 5.36
N LEU A 116 -12.90 4.46 5.61
CA LEU A 116 -12.14 5.40 4.80
C LEU A 116 -10.62 5.16 4.89
N LEU A 117 -10.10 4.86 6.07
CA LEU A 117 -8.69 4.49 6.27
C LEU A 117 -8.34 3.14 5.62
N GLU A 118 -9.24 2.17 5.67
CA GLU A 118 -9.03 0.87 5.02
C GLU A 118 -8.97 1.01 3.49
N LYS A 119 -9.92 1.77 2.92
CA LYS A 119 -10.05 1.97 1.48
C LYS A 119 -9.21 3.12 0.94
N SER A 120 -8.48 3.85 1.80
CA SER A 120 -7.58 4.96 1.44
C SER A 120 -6.73 4.68 0.20
N PRO A 121 -6.07 3.51 0.04
CA PRO A 121 -5.24 3.23 -1.13
C PRO A 121 -5.95 3.35 -2.48
N LEU A 122 -7.28 3.14 -2.53
CA LEU A 122 -8.08 3.26 -3.75
C LEU A 122 -8.17 4.69 -4.26
N PHE A 123 -8.01 5.68 -3.37
CA PHE A 123 -8.28 7.09 -3.68
C PHE A 123 -7.03 7.87 -4.15
N MET A 124 -5.84 7.27 -4.16
CA MET A 124 -4.60 7.99 -4.50
C MET A 124 -4.69 8.73 -5.85
N SER A 125 -5.21 8.06 -6.89
CA SER A 125 -5.34 8.69 -8.21
C SER A 125 -6.37 9.83 -8.20
N SER A 126 -7.48 9.67 -7.47
CA SER A 126 -8.51 10.71 -7.33
C SER A 126 -7.96 11.93 -6.60
N VAL A 127 -7.13 11.74 -5.57
CA VAL A 127 -6.45 12.85 -4.89
C VAL A 127 -5.55 13.60 -5.85
N GLY A 128 -4.74 12.88 -6.65
CA GLY A 128 -3.89 13.50 -7.66
C GLY A 128 -4.66 14.38 -8.64
N ALA A 129 -5.77 13.88 -9.18
CA ALA A 129 -6.62 14.61 -10.12
C ALA A 129 -7.27 15.87 -9.49
N ILE A 130 -7.65 15.79 -8.21
CA ILE A 130 -8.22 16.94 -7.50
C ILE A 130 -7.13 17.98 -7.23
N MET A 131 -5.94 17.56 -6.78
CA MET A 131 -4.83 18.47 -6.49
C MET A 131 -4.32 19.19 -7.74
N GLU A 132 -4.30 18.52 -8.88
CA GLU A 132 -3.95 19.12 -10.17
C GLU A 132 -4.84 20.33 -10.48
N LYS A 133 -6.16 20.18 -10.30
CA LYS A 133 -7.11 21.28 -10.49
C LYS A 133 -6.87 22.46 -9.55
N PHE A 134 -6.53 22.22 -8.29
CA PHE A 134 -6.17 23.28 -7.35
C PHE A 134 -4.85 23.99 -7.71
N SER A 135 -3.89 23.26 -8.30
CA SER A 135 -2.60 23.84 -8.71
C SER A 135 -2.69 24.75 -9.93
N GLU A 136 -3.74 24.61 -10.74
CA GLU A 136 -4.01 25.48 -11.89
C GLU A 136 -4.81 26.73 -11.52
N GLU A 137 -5.61 26.68 -10.44
CA GLU A 137 -6.55 27.73 -10.05
C GLU A 137 -5.96 28.77 -9.05
N GLU A 138 -4.86 28.47 -8.36
CA GLU A 138 -4.18 29.42 -7.45
C GLU A 138 -2.68 29.57 -7.77
N GLU A 139 -2.19 30.82 -7.92
CA GLU A 139 -0.80 31.16 -7.59
C GLU A 139 -0.62 30.98 -6.07
N GLY A 140 -0.60 29.72 -5.61
CA GLY A 140 -0.61 29.40 -4.20
C GLY A 140 0.65 29.92 -3.50
N GLU A 141 0.48 30.53 -2.32
CA GLU A 141 1.60 30.87 -1.44
C GLU A 141 2.47 29.64 -1.21
N LYS A 142 3.79 29.80 -1.44
CA LYS A 142 4.80 28.79 -1.10
C LYS A 142 4.63 28.38 0.35
N LEU A 143 4.07 27.18 0.58
CA LEU A 143 4.09 26.55 1.89
C LEU A 143 5.56 26.27 2.25
N ASN A 144 6.13 27.17 3.05
CA ASN A 144 7.41 26.95 3.72
C ASN A 144 7.19 25.85 4.76
N PHE A 145 7.41 24.60 4.36
CA PHE A 145 7.61 23.51 5.30
C PHE A 145 8.86 23.84 6.12
N LYS A 146 8.67 24.47 7.27
CA LYS A 146 9.72 24.52 8.31
C LYS A 146 10.02 23.07 8.64
N THR A 147 11.13 22.57 8.10
CA THR A 147 11.73 21.31 8.48
C THR A 147 12.01 21.37 9.97
N GLY A 148 11.10 20.80 10.78
CA GLY A 148 11.26 20.59 12.22
C GLY A 148 12.34 19.56 12.53
N PHE A 149 13.49 19.64 11.86
CA PHE A 149 14.62 18.72 12.01
C PHE A 149 15.52 19.11 13.21
N TRP A 150 15.31 20.30 13.80
CA TRP A 150 16.14 20.81 14.90
C TRP A 150 15.43 20.98 16.25
N SER A 151 14.10 20.76 16.35
CA SER A 151 13.38 20.91 17.63
C SER A 151 13.35 19.64 18.50
N GLY A 152 13.85 18.50 17.99
CA GLY A 152 13.94 17.24 18.75
C GLY A 152 15.36 16.83 19.18
N ILE A 153 16.41 17.48 18.67
CA ILE A 153 17.82 17.17 18.98
C ILE A 153 18.38 18.08 20.10
N LEU A 154 17.65 19.13 20.47
CA LEU A 154 17.95 19.97 21.64
C LEU A 154 16.79 19.93 22.65
N GLY A 155 16.26 18.72 22.88
CA GLY A 155 15.53 18.44 24.12
C GLY A 155 16.47 18.65 25.31
N ARG A 156 16.03 19.47 26.26
CA ARG A 156 16.53 19.42 27.64
C ARG A 156 16.27 18.04 28.25
#